data_AF-A0A376U6H3-F1
#
_entry.id   AF-A0A376U6H3-F1
#
_cell.length_a   1.000
_cell.length_b   1.000
_cell.length_c   1.000
_cell.angle_alpha   90.00
_cell.angle_beta   90.00
_cell.angle_gamma   90.00
#
_symmetry.space_group_name_H-M   'P 1'
#
loop_
_entity.id
_entity.type
_entity.pdbx_description
1 polymer ?
#
loop_
_entity_poly.entity_id
_entity_poly.type
_entity_poly.pdbx_seq_one_letter_code
_entity_poly.pdbx_strand_id
1 'polypeptide(L)'
;MAKTRILRAYSGVRPLVASDDDPSGRNVSRGIVLLDHAERDGLDGFITITGGKLMTYRLMAEWATDAVCRKLGNTRPCTTADLALPGSQEPAEVTLRKVISLPAPLRGSAVYRHGDRTPAWLSEGRLHRSLVCECEAVTAGEVQYAVENLNVNSLLDLRRRTRVGMGTCQGELCACRAAGLLQTF
;
A
#
# COMPACT_ATOMS: atom_id res chain seq x y z
N MET A 1 -9.46 0.82 28.03
CA MET A 1 -8.05 0.42 27.88
C MET A 1 -7.45 -0.24 29.11
N ALA A 2 -7.83 0.14 30.34
CA ALA A 2 -7.22 -0.39 31.58
C ALA A 2 -7.33 -1.92 31.83
N LYS A 3 -8.12 -2.67 31.04
CA LYS A 3 -8.32 -4.12 31.21
C LYS A 3 -8.11 -4.95 29.93
N THR A 4 -7.57 -4.35 28.86
CA THR A 4 -7.46 -5.03 27.55
C THR A 4 -5.99 -5.24 27.19
N ARG A 5 -5.61 -6.46 26.77
CA ARG A 5 -4.26 -6.76 26.29
C ARG A 5 -4.01 -6.04 24.96
N ILE A 6 -2.98 -5.19 24.92
CA ILE A 6 -2.51 -4.57 23.68
C ILE A 6 -1.73 -5.62 22.88
N LEU A 7 -2.19 -5.95 21.68
CA LEU A 7 -1.48 -6.87 20.78
C LEU A 7 -0.38 -6.17 19.97
N ARG A 8 -0.60 -4.89 19.63
CA ARG A 8 0.30 -4.07 18.82
C ARG A 8 0.04 -2.60 19.06
N ALA A 9 1.11 -1.82 19.03
CA ALA A 9 1.07 -0.38 18.87
C ALA A 9 1.92 0.03 17.66
N TYR A 10 1.56 1.13 17.02
CA TYR A 10 2.37 1.79 16.00
C TYR A 10 2.26 3.30 16.21
N SER A 11 3.28 4.02 15.78
CA SER A 11 3.31 5.47 15.77
C SER A 11 3.68 5.96 14.38
N GLY A 12 3.31 7.20 14.08
CA GLY A 12 3.64 7.86 12.83
C GLY A 12 3.63 9.36 13.02
N VAL A 13 4.53 10.05 12.33
CA VAL A 13 4.59 11.51 12.30
C VAL A 13 3.77 12.01 11.11
N ARG A 14 3.06 13.13 11.30
CA ARG A 14 2.33 13.78 10.20
C ARG A 14 3.18 14.93 9.69
N PRO A 15 3.58 14.94 8.40
CA PRO A 15 4.28 16.08 7.82
C PRO A 15 3.25 17.21 7.65
N LEU A 16 3.31 18.16 8.57
CA LEU A 16 2.41 19.30 8.65
C LEU A 16 3.22 20.54 8.29
N VAL A 17 2.70 21.37 7.39
CA VAL A 17 3.37 22.60 6.96
C VAL A 17 2.85 23.78 7.74
N ALA A 18 3.74 24.35 8.56
CA ALA A 18 3.49 25.65 9.17
C ALA A 18 3.40 26.71 8.08
N SER A 19 2.44 27.62 8.22
CA SER A 19 2.49 28.90 7.52
C SER A 19 3.75 29.65 7.96
N ASP A 20 4.39 30.37 7.04
CA ASP A 20 5.65 31.09 7.27
C ASP A 20 5.59 32.05 8.49
N ASP A 21 4.38 32.49 8.90
CA ASP A 21 4.12 33.37 10.05
C ASP A 21 3.51 32.71 11.32
N ASP A 22 3.45 31.37 11.45
CA ASP A 22 2.92 30.71 12.67
C ASP A 22 3.97 29.84 13.43
N PRO A 23 4.73 30.43 14.36
CA PRO A 23 5.71 29.70 15.18
C PRO A 23 5.07 28.75 16.22
N SER A 24 3.75 28.83 16.46
CA SER A 24 3.06 27.99 17.45
C SER A 24 2.70 26.61 16.91
N GLY A 25 2.65 26.45 15.58
CA GLY A 25 2.20 25.23 14.90
C GLY A 25 0.75 24.84 15.20
N ARG A 26 -0.06 25.73 15.79
CA ARG A 26 -1.46 25.45 16.15
C ARG A 26 -2.41 25.68 14.98
N ASN A 27 -2.08 26.56 14.04
CA ASN A 27 -2.87 26.86 12.84
C ASN A 27 -2.31 26.21 11.57
N VAL A 28 -1.71 25.02 11.70
CA VAL A 28 -1.23 24.28 10.53
C VAL A 28 -2.41 23.79 9.71
N SER A 29 -2.52 24.31 8.48
CA SER A 29 -3.48 23.84 7.48
C SER A 29 -3.28 22.34 7.23
N ARG A 30 -4.38 21.58 7.33
CA ARG A 30 -4.43 20.14 6.97
C ARG A 30 -4.72 19.93 5.48
N GLY A 31 -4.75 21.02 4.70
CA GLY A 31 -5.02 21.00 3.27
C GLY A 31 -3.83 20.51 2.45
N ILE A 32 -4.05 20.39 1.14
CA ILE A 32 -2.96 20.19 0.18
C ILE A 32 -2.33 21.56 -0.07
N VAL A 33 -1.00 21.64 0.03
CA VAL A 33 -0.22 22.83 -0.31
C VAL A 33 0.72 22.46 -1.45
N LEU A 34 0.66 23.22 -2.54
CA LEU A 34 1.55 23.10 -3.68
C LEU A 34 2.32 24.41 -3.82
N LEU A 35 3.64 24.32 -3.82
CA LEU A 35 4.55 25.44 -3.93
C LEU A 35 5.31 25.31 -5.26
N ASP A 36 5.11 26.29 -6.15
CA ASP A 36 5.96 26.47 -7.32
C ASP A 36 7.11 27.40 -6.94
N HIS A 37 8.32 26.85 -6.87
CA HIS A 37 9.49 27.62 -6.44
C HIS A 37 9.97 28.60 -7.51
N ALA A 38 9.49 28.51 -8.76
CA ALA A 38 9.77 29.53 -9.77
C ALA A 38 9.12 30.86 -9.40
N GLU A 39 7.88 30.83 -8.91
CA GLU A 39 7.12 32.02 -8.50
C GLU A 39 7.50 32.48 -7.09
N ARG A 40 7.70 31.54 -6.16
CA ARG A 40 7.99 31.84 -4.75
C ARG A 40 9.43 32.27 -4.52
N ASP A 41 10.38 31.54 -5.11
CA ASP A 41 11.80 31.60 -4.75
C ASP A 41 12.73 31.89 -5.95
N GLY A 42 12.18 32.06 -7.16
CA GLY A 42 12.95 32.26 -8.39
C GLY A 42 13.70 31.01 -8.88
N LEU A 43 13.37 29.82 -8.35
CA LEU A 43 14.02 28.55 -8.69
C LEU A 43 13.11 27.72 -9.61
N ASP A 44 13.41 27.71 -10.90
CA ASP A 44 12.63 26.94 -11.86
C ASP A 44 12.89 25.43 -11.79
N GLY A 45 11.89 24.64 -12.21
CA GLY A 45 11.95 23.18 -12.21
C GLY A 45 11.77 22.51 -10.84
N PHE A 46 11.57 23.29 -9.77
CA PHE A 46 11.37 22.76 -8.42
C PHE A 46 9.94 23.01 -7.93
N ILE A 47 9.22 21.94 -7.60
CA ILE A 47 7.85 21.98 -7.08
C ILE A 47 7.81 21.14 -5.82
N THR A 48 7.28 21.72 -4.74
CA THR A 48 7.02 20.99 -3.49
C THR A 48 5.53 20.80 -3.32
N ILE A 49 5.11 19.57 -3.01
CA ILE A 49 3.75 19.27 -2.59
C ILE A 49 3.77 18.63 -1.21
N THR A 50 2.88 19.09 -0.33
CA THR A 50 2.94 18.78 1.09
C THR A 50 1.59 18.93 1.77
N GLY A 51 1.49 18.42 2.99
CA GLY A 51 0.23 18.24 3.70
C GLY A 51 -0.60 17.11 3.06
N GLY A 52 -1.90 17.33 2.98
CA GLY A 52 -2.84 16.34 2.47
C GLY A 52 -3.09 15.15 3.41
N LYS A 53 -4.18 14.44 3.17
CA LYS A 53 -4.53 13.19 3.87
C LYS A 53 -4.43 12.05 2.88
N LEU A 54 -4.33 10.81 3.39
CA LEU A 54 -4.45 9.62 2.54
C LEU A 54 -5.73 9.67 1.69
N MET A 55 -6.83 10.21 2.23
CA MET A 55 -8.09 10.34 1.48
C MET A 55 -8.03 11.31 0.29
N THR A 56 -7.07 12.23 0.26
CA THR A 56 -6.92 13.26 -0.78
C THR A 56 -5.71 13.03 -1.68
N TYR A 57 -5.05 11.86 -1.58
CA TYR A 57 -3.80 11.59 -2.29
C TYR A 57 -3.94 11.68 -3.81
N ARG A 58 -5.07 11.25 -4.38
CA ARG A 58 -5.32 11.31 -5.83
C ARG A 58 -5.37 12.76 -6.32
N LEU A 59 -6.12 13.62 -5.63
CA LEU A 59 -6.20 15.05 -5.95
C LEU A 59 -4.85 15.75 -5.76
N MET A 60 -4.10 15.36 -4.73
CA MET A 60 -2.73 15.84 -4.49
C MET A 60 -1.82 15.48 -5.67
N ALA A 61 -1.85 14.23 -6.12
CA ALA A 61 -1.08 13.78 -7.27
C ALA A 61 -1.49 14.49 -8.58
N GLU A 62 -2.79 14.72 -8.78
CA GLU A 62 -3.33 15.49 -9.91
C GLU A 62 -2.78 16.92 -9.91
N TRP A 63 -2.87 17.66 -8.79
CA TRP A 63 -2.34 19.02 -8.69
C TRP A 63 -0.83 19.10 -8.96
N ALA A 64 -0.05 18.19 -8.38
CA ALA A 64 1.39 18.13 -8.63
C ALA A 64 1.71 17.86 -10.10
N THR A 65 1.01 16.90 -10.70
CA THR A 65 1.23 16.51 -12.10
C THR A 65 0.78 17.63 -13.05
N ASP A 66 -0.33 18.29 -12.78
CA ASP A 66 -0.81 19.43 -13.57
C ASP A 66 0.18 20.59 -13.56
N ALA A 67 0.81 20.88 -12.40
CA ALA A 67 1.86 21.88 -12.31
C ALA A 67 3.09 21.52 -13.15
N VAL A 68 3.51 20.25 -13.14
CA VAL A 68 4.59 19.74 -14.00
C VAL A 68 4.19 19.83 -15.48
N CYS A 69 2.98 19.40 -15.83
CA CYS A 69 2.46 19.42 -17.20
C CYS A 69 2.44 20.83 -17.78
N ARG A 70 2.04 21.84 -17.00
CA ARG A 70 2.09 23.25 -17.43
C ARG A 70 3.50 23.69 -17.82
N LYS A 71 4.52 23.34 -17.01
CA LYS A 71 5.93 23.68 -17.30
C LYS A 71 6.48 22.92 -18.51
N LEU A 72 6.03 21.67 -18.73
CA LEU A 72 6.45 20.84 -19.86
C LEU A 72 5.64 21.08 -21.16
N GLY A 73 4.63 21.95 -21.14
CA GLY A 73 3.73 22.18 -22.27
C GLY A 73 2.83 20.98 -22.60
N ASN A 74 2.60 20.06 -21.65
CA ASN A 74 1.70 18.93 -21.82
C ASN A 74 0.26 19.32 -21.45
N THR A 75 -0.67 19.15 -22.39
CA THR A 75 -2.08 19.55 -22.26
C THR A 75 -3.04 18.37 -22.08
N ARG A 76 -2.53 17.15 -21.91
CA ARG A 76 -3.36 15.96 -21.71
C ARG A 76 -4.15 16.06 -20.39
N PRO A 77 -5.47 15.84 -20.40
CA PRO A 77 -6.26 15.89 -19.17
C PRO A 77 -5.93 14.69 -18.26
N CYS A 78 -6.07 14.91 -16.95
CA CYS A 78 -5.97 13.86 -15.95
C CYS A 78 -7.17 12.89 -16.08
N THR A 79 -6.90 11.58 -16.04
CA THR A 79 -7.93 10.53 -16.11
C THR A 79 -7.96 9.64 -14.88
N THR A 80 -7.15 9.96 -13.85
CA THR A 80 -6.96 9.09 -12.68
C THR A 80 -8.21 8.93 -11.81
N ALA A 81 -9.22 9.79 -11.98
CA ALA A 81 -10.51 9.68 -11.29
C ALA A 81 -11.32 8.46 -11.76
N ASP A 82 -11.17 8.08 -13.02
CA ASP A 82 -11.95 7.01 -13.66
C ASP A 82 -11.15 5.71 -13.84
N LEU A 83 -9.82 5.80 -13.72
CA LEU A 83 -8.94 4.64 -13.83
C LEU A 83 -8.95 3.82 -12.55
N ALA A 84 -9.38 2.56 -12.66
CA ALA A 84 -9.26 1.60 -11.57
C ALA A 84 -7.78 1.34 -11.22
N LEU A 85 -7.50 1.16 -9.93
CA LEU A 85 -6.17 0.81 -9.46
C LEU A 85 -5.81 -0.63 -9.89
N PRO A 86 -4.51 -0.96 -10.02
CA PRO A 86 -4.10 -2.35 -10.21
C PRO A 86 -4.60 -3.23 -9.06
N GLY A 87 -5.32 -4.32 -9.34
CA GLY A 87 -5.99 -5.12 -8.32
C GLY A 87 -7.52 -4.97 -8.33
N SER A 88 -8.06 -3.93 -8.97
CA SER A 88 -9.48 -3.59 -8.88
C SER A 88 -10.14 -3.36 -10.23
N GLN A 89 -9.67 -3.97 -11.32
CA GLN A 89 -10.32 -3.87 -12.64
C GLN A 89 -11.60 -4.72 -12.68
N GLU A 90 -11.66 -5.77 -11.86
CA GLU A 90 -12.85 -6.62 -11.71
C GLU A 90 -13.47 -6.54 -10.31
N PRO A 91 -14.81 -6.72 -10.19
CA PRO A 91 -15.47 -6.85 -8.90
C PRO A 91 -14.98 -8.07 -8.12
N ALA A 92 -14.93 -7.96 -6.78
CA ALA A 92 -14.43 -9.01 -5.91
C ALA A 92 -15.20 -10.33 -6.06
N GLU A 93 -16.52 -10.29 -6.29
CA GLU A 93 -17.36 -11.46 -6.50
C GLU A 93 -16.95 -12.25 -7.75
N VAL A 94 -16.54 -11.55 -8.81
CA VAL A 94 -16.06 -12.16 -10.06
C VAL A 94 -14.72 -12.83 -9.80
N THR A 95 -13.80 -12.13 -9.16
CA THR A 95 -12.47 -12.65 -8.82
C THR A 95 -12.54 -13.89 -7.92
N LEU A 96 -13.41 -13.87 -6.90
CA LEU A 96 -13.60 -15.01 -5.99
C LEU A 96 -14.07 -16.28 -6.71
N ARG A 97 -14.85 -16.14 -7.79
CA ARG A 97 -15.31 -17.28 -8.61
C ARG A 97 -14.21 -17.86 -9.49
N LYS A 98 -13.14 -17.12 -9.77
CA LYS A 98 -12.01 -17.61 -10.59
C LYS A 98 -11.04 -18.47 -9.77
N VAL A 99 -10.87 -18.18 -8.49
CA VAL A 99 -9.88 -18.86 -7.62
C VAL A 99 -10.53 -19.99 -6.82
N ILE A 100 -11.17 -20.97 -7.46
CA ILE A 100 -12.02 -21.96 -6.77
C ILE A 100 -11.22 -22.98 -5.93
N SER A 101 -9.99 -23.27 -6.35
CA SER A 101 -9.13 -24.35 -5.89
C SER A 101 -8.45 -24.11 -4.52
N LEU A 102 -8.64 -22.94 -3.92
CA LEU A 102 -8.18 -22.65 -2.56
C LEU A 102 -9.32 -22.80 -1.53
N PRO A 103 -9.03 -23.29 -0.32
CA PRO A 103 -9.94 -23.21 0.82
C PRO A 103 -10.47 -21.79 1.01
N ALA A 104 -11.75 -21.67 1.39
CA ALA A 104 -12.45 -20.37 1.45
C ALA A 104 -11.71 -19.27 2.24
N PRO A 105 -11.07 -19.55 3.40
CA PRO A 105 -10.30 -18.52 4.12
C PRO A 105 -9.10 -18.02 3.32
N LEU A 106 -8.31 -18.91 2.71
CA LEU A 106 -7.13 -18.55 1.92
C LEU A 106 -7.54 -17.74 0.68
N ARG A 107 -8.59 -18.20 0.00
CA ARG A 107 -9.16 -17.51 -1.16
C ARG A 107 -9.62 -16.10 -0.82
N GLY A 108 -10.40 -15.97 0.26
CA GLY A 108 -10.92 -14.68 0.71
C GLY A 108 -9.79 -13.71 1.05
N SER A 109 -8.76 -14.18 1.79
CA SER A 109 -7.62 -13.35 2.16
C SER A 109 -6.73 -12.98 0.97
N ALA A 110 -6.51 -13.88 0.02
CA ALA A 110 -5.74 -13.61 -1.18
C ALA A 110 -6.43 -12.55 -2.06
N VAL A 111 -7.73 -12.72 -2.33
CA VAL A 111 -8.51 -11.75 -3.09
C VAL A 111 -8.65 -10.42 -2.35
N TYR A 112 -8.79 -10.42 -1.02
CA TYR A 112 -8.78 -9.19 -0.24
C TYR A 112 -7.47 -8.39 -0.39
N ARG A 113 -6.32 -9.08 -0.51
CA ARG A 113 -5.00 -8.45 -0.59
C ARG A 113 -4.58 -8.07 -2.00
N HIS A 114 -4.91 -8.91 -2.98
CA HIS A 114 -4.41 -8.79 -4.36
C HIS A 114 -5.50 -8.48 -5.38
N GLY A 115 -6.77 -8.63 -5.00
CA GLY A 115 -7.91 -8.42 -5.89
C GLY A 115 -7.78 -9.27 -7.15
N ASP A 116 -8.08 -8.69 -8.32
CA ASP A 116 -7.98 -9.38 -9.62
C ASP A 116 -6.56 -9.81 -10.02
N ARG A 117 -5.52 -9.30 -9.34
CA ARG A 117 -4.13 -9.74 -9.53
C ARG A 117 -3.79 -11.01 -8.74
N THR A 118 -4.75 -11.58 -7.99
CA THR A 118 -4.57 -12.86 -7.30
C THR A 118 -4.16 -13.94 -8.30
N PRO A 119 -2.95 -14.50 -8.21
CA PRO A 119 -2.49 -15.46 -9.22
C PRO A 119 -3.28 -16.77 -9.17
N ALA A 120 -3.72 -17.26 -10.33
CA ALA A 120 -4.43 -18.54 -10.44
C ALA A 120 -3.56 -19.73 -9.95
N TRP A 121 -2.25 -19.64 -10.18
CA TRP A 121 -1.28 -20.65 -9.80
C TRP A 121 -1.01 -20.76 -8.29
N LEU A 122 -1.54 -19.84 -7.46
CA LEU A 122 -1.47 -19.97 -5.99
C LEU A 122 -2.04 -21.31 -5.49
N SER A 123 -2.95 -21.88 -6.26
CA SER A 123 -3.58 -23.16 -5.98
C SER A 123 -2.83 -24.37 -6.53
N GLU A 124 -1.78 -24.15 -7.32
CA GLU A 124 -1.02 -25.19 -7.99
C GLU A 124 0.11 -25.68 -7.10
N GLY A 125 0.34 -26.99 -7.08
CA GLY A 125 1.43 -27.57 -6.31
C GLY A 125 1.21 -27.57 -4.79
N ARG A 126 2.01 -28.38 -4.10
CA ARG A 126 1.95 -28.49 -2.63
C ARG A 126 2.57 -27.29 -1.94
N LEU A 127 3.66 -26.74 -2.50
CA LEU A 127 4.37 -25.62 -1.92
C LEU A 127 3.50 -24.36 -1.89
N HIS A 128 2.93 -23.92 -3.01
CA HIS A 128 2.17 -22.65 -3.06
C HIS A 128 0.96 -22.64 -2.12
N ARG A 129 0.31 -23.79 -1.93
CA ARG A 129 -0.82 -23.96 -0.99
C ARG A 129 -0.41 -24.07 0.48
N SER A 130 0.88 -24.26 0.76
CA SER A 130 1.36 -24.42 2.14
C SER A 130 1.21 -23.12 2.92
N LEU A 131 0.65 -23.21 4.12
CA LEU A 131 0.44 -22.07 5.00
C LEU A 131 1.75 -21.59 5.63
N VAL A 132 1.97 -20.27 5.54
CA VAL A 132 3.07 -19.57 6.18
C VAL A 132 2.58 -18.85 7.44
N CYS A 133 1.44 -18.15 7.34
CA CYS A 133 0.80 -17.50 8.49
C CYS A 133 -0.66 -17.89 8.61
N GLU A 134 -1.00 -18.61 9.66
CA GLU A 134 -2.34 -19.09 9.95
C GLU A 134 -3.27 -17.94 10.35
N CYS A 135 -2.77 -16.98 11.13
CA CYS A 135 -3.60 -15.88 11.64
C CYS A 135 -4.10 -14.92 10.55
N GLU A 136 -3.36 -14.79 9.45
CA GLU A 136 -3.66 -13.86 8.34
C GLU A 136 -3.87 -14.62 7.02
N ALA A 137 -3.95 -15.95 7.10
CA ALA A 137 -4.19 -16.86 5.97
C ALA A 137 -3.24 -16.61 4.79
N VAL A 138 -1.93 -16.49 5.07
CA VAL A 138 -0.89 -16.24 4.05
C VAL A 138 -0.24 -17.56 3.64
N THR A 139 -0.22 -17.85 2.35
CA THR A 139 0.44 -19.05 1.80
C THR A 139 1.85 -18.77 1.28
N ALA A 140 2.64 -19.81 1.03
CA ALA A 140 3.97 -19.67 0.43
C ALA A 140 3.90 -19.13 -1.00
N GLY A 141 2.84 -19.46 -1.76
CA GLY A 141 2.62 -18.88 -3.09
C GLY A 141 2.39 -17.37 -3.03
N GLU A 142 1.71 -16.87 -2.00
CA GLU A 142 1.52 -15.43 -1.81
C GLU A 142 2.82 -14.73 -1.40
N VAL A 143 3.70 -15.43 -0.66
CA VAL A 143 5.05 -14.95 -0.38
C VAL A 143 5.85 -14.84 -1.67
N GLN A 144 5.86 -15.89 -2.50
CA GLN A 144 6.54 -15.87 -3.79
C GLN A 144 6.02 -14.74 -4.69
N TYR A 145 4.70 -14.64 -4.84
CA TYR A 145 4.08 -13.57 -5.62
C TYR A 145 4.51 -12.18 -5.14
N ALA A 146 4.55 -11.97 -3.83
CA ALA A 146 4.94 -10.70 -3.25
C ALA A 146 6.41 -10.36 -3.47
N VAL A 147 7.31 -11.35 -3.40
CA VAL A 147 8.74 -11.18 -3.69
C VAL A 147 8.95 -10.82 -5.17
N GLU A 148 8.37 -11.61 -6.07
CA GLU A 148 8.58 -11.46 -7.51
C GLU A 148 7.88 -10.22 -8.10
N ASN A 149 6.74 -9.79 -7.56
CA ASN A 149 5.87 -8.80 -8.22
C ASN A 149 5.61 -7.52 -7.41
N LEU A 150 5.87 -7.52 -6.09
CA LEU A 150 5.49 -6.41 -5.19
C LEU A 150 6.68 -5.74 -4.50
N ASN A 151 7.89 -5.97 -5.03
CA ASN A 151 9.14 -5.32 -4.64
C ASN A 151 9.47 -5.54 -3.15
N VAL A 152 9.35 -6.79 -2.70
CA VAL A 152 9.56 -7.21 -1.30
C VAL A 152 10.98 -7.72 -1.12
N ASN A 153 11.76 -7.04 -0.27
CA ASN A 153 13.16 -7.39 0.02
C ASN A 153 13.42 -7.64 1.51
N SER A 154 12.38 -7.52 2.34
CA SER A 154 12.49 -7.66 3.80
C SER A 154 11.20 -8.26 4.37
N LEU A 155 11.30 -8.82 5.57
CA LEU A 155 10.12 -9.28 6.33
C LEU A 155 9.14 -8.14 6.60
N LEU A 156 9.62 -6.90 6.72
CA LEU A 156 8.76 -5.73 6.91
C LEU A 156 7.96 -5.40 5.65
N ASP A 157 8.57 -5.51 4.48
CA ASP A 157 7.87 -5.30 3.21
C ASP A 157 6.88 -6.42 2.95
N LEU A 158 7.28 -7.66 3.20
CA LEU A 158 6.40 -8.81 3.11
C LEU A 158 5.18 -8.62 4.01
N ARG A 159 5.40 -8.18 5.26
CA ARG A 159 4.32 -7.85 6.20
C ARG A 159 3.40 -6.73 5.69
N ARG A 160 3.94 -5.69 5.05
CA ARG A 160 3.13 -4.61 4.46
C ARG A 160 2.29 -5.08 3.27
N ARG A 161 2.81 -6.01 2.46
CA ARG A 161 2.15 -6.51 1.24
C ARG A 161 1.17 -7.66 1.49
N THR A 162 1.50 -8.59 2.40
CA THR A 162 0.74 -9.82 2.61
C THR A 162 0.09 -9.92 3.98
N ARG A 163 0.39 -8.99 4.89
CA ARG A 163 0.00 -9.05 6.31
C ARG A 163 0.62 -10.21 7.09
N VAL A 164 1.66 -10.88 6.59
CA VAL A 164 2.38 -11.92 7.37
C VAL A 164 2.81 -11.37 8.74
N GLY A 165 2.54 -12.12 9.81
CA GLY A 165 2.82 -11.69 11.18
C GLY A 165 1.94 -10.55 11.70
N MET A 166 0.89 -10.14 10.95
CA MET A 166 -0.04 -9.11 11.43
C MET A 166 -1.11 -9.61 12.39
N GLY A 167 -1.34 -10.92 12.46
CA GLY A 167 -2.38 -11.52 13.30
C GLY A 167 -2.03 -11.60 14.79
N THR A 168 -2.83 -12.36 15.55
CA THR A 168 -2.76 -12.40 17.03
C THR A 168 -1.42 -12.85 17.60
N CYS A 169 -0.69 -13.72 16.90
CA CYS A 169 0.65 -14.18 17.28
C CYS A 169 1.78 -13.19 16.98
N GLN A 170 1.50 -12.05 16.33
CA GLN A 170 2.47 -10.98 16.05
C GLN A 170 3.74 -11.41 15.29
N GLY A 171 3.71 -12.55 14.59
CA GLY A 171 4.86 -13.07 13.84
C GLY A 171 5.58 -14.23 14.52
N GLU A 172 5.24 -14.58 15.75
CA GLU A 172 5.92 -15.60 16.56
C GLU A 172 6.02 -16.97 15.86
N LEU A 173 4.97 -17.38 15.16
CA LEU A 173 4.90 -18.70 14.50
C LEU A 173 5.30 -18.68 13.02
N CYS A 174 5.27 -17.52 12.37
CA CYS A 174 5.41 -17.42 10.91
C CYS A 174 6.70 -16.75 10.47
N ALA A 175 7.39 -16.01 11.35
CA ALA A 175 8.57 -15.22 10.99
C ALA A 175 9.69 -16.08 10.39
N CYS A 176 10.07 -17.19 11.03
CA CYS A 176 11.15 -18.05 10.53
C CYS A 176 10.80 -18.71 9.19
N ARG A 177 9.55 -19.17 9.03
CA ARG A 177 9.06 -19.74 7.76
C ARG A 177 9.08 -18.70 6.64
N ALA A 178 8.58 -17.51 6.93
CA ALA A 178 8.57 -16.39 5.99
C ALA A 178 9.99 -15.95 5.61
N ALA A 179 10.92 -15.93 6.57
CA ALA A 179 12.32 -15.57 6.33
C ALA A 179 13.02 -16.56 5.40
N GLY A 180 12.80 -17.86 5.61
CA GLY A 180 13.35 -18.90 4.73
C GLY A 180 12.84 -18.77 3.29
N LEU A 181 11.54 -18.53 3.11
CA LEU A 181 10.96 -18.31 1.79
C LEU A 181 11.44 -17.02 1.12
N LEU A 182 11.62 -15.94 1.89
CA LEU A 182 12.14 -14.67 1.39
C LEU A 182 13.55 -14.78 0.81
N GLN A 183 14.35 -15.73 1.29
CA GLN A 183 15.69 -16.01 0.73
C GLN A 183 15.64 -16.98 -0.47
N THR A 184 14.54 -17.73 -0.60
CA THR A 184 14.38 -18.78 -1.61
C THR A 184 13.87 -18.22 -2.94
N PHE A 185 12.96 -17.26 -2.87
CA PHE A 185 12.41 -16.53 -4.02
C PHE A 185 13.16 -15.20 -4.18
#